data_AF-A0A3P8QHQ1-F1
#
_entry.id   AF-A0A3P8QHQ1-F1
#
_cell.length_a   1.000
_cell.length_b   1.000
_cell.length_c   1.000
_cell.angle_alpha   90.00
_cell.angle_beta   90.00
_cell.angle_gamma   90.00
#
_symmetry.space_group_name_H-M   'P 1'
#
loop_
_entity.id
_entity.type
_entity.pdbx_description
1 polymer ?
#
loop_
_entity_poly.entity_id
_entity_poly.type
_entity_poly.pdbx_seq_one_letter_code
_entity_poly.pdbx_strand_id
1 'polypeptide(L)'
;MRDLSVVWIAFGASLATWHFISDKVIPERSKASVYTSAETNSHRNLTMKLPAVFIVLLLAPALTSCTELIQPRDCSDIRRQDRSQSSGVYTIYPLGERSAVQVYCDMDSERGGWTVFQRRMDGTVNFYRPWDQYKMGFGDAAGEYWLGLDVINIMTSKQKSELLVDMEDFEGKKVFARYSSFKVDAECDGYKLTVTGFKDGGAGDALSTHNGQKFSTFDKDQDTWSGNCAKLYLGAFWYNTCHNANPNGVYRWGADGTIFAVGVAWQQWKGYDYSLKTISMKIRPVQ
;
A
#
# COMPACT_ATOMS: atom_id res chain seq x y z
N MET A 1 60.92 -2.87 1.48
CA MET A 1 61.40 -1.49 1.72
C MET A 1 60.20 -0.59 1.45
N ARG A 2 59.46 -0.21 2.51
CA ARG A 2 59.44 1.14 3.13
C ARG A 2 58.87 2.18 2.14
N ASP A 3 57.82 2.95 2.39
CA ASP A 3 57.29 3.48 3.65
C ASP A 3 55.80 3.86 3.58
N LEU A 4 55.19 3.85 4.76
CA LEU A 4 53.88 4.42 5.10
C LEU A 4 53.92 5.96 5.15
N SER A 5 52.80 6.61 4.87
CA SER A 5 52.48 7.93 5.46
C SER A 5 50.98 8.07 5.63
N VAL A 6 50.58 7.94 6.88
CA VAL A 6 49.26 8.16 7.45
C VAL A 6 49.07 9.66 7.65
N VAL A 7 47.94 10.23 7.23
CA VAL A 7 47.53 11.59 7.59
C VAL A 7 46.36 11.51 8.58
N TRP A 8 46.59 12.08 9.75
CA TRP A 8 45.62 12.26 10.83
C TRP A 8 44.90 13.59 10.66
N ILE A 9 43.56 13.61 10.82
CA ILE A 9 42.82 14.80 11.21
C ILE A 9 41.82 14.38 12.31
N ALA A 10 42.09 14.82 13.54
CA ALA A 10 41.13 15.00 14.64
C ALA A 10 40.75 16.50 14.65
N PHE A 11 39.60 17.01 15.10
CA PHE A 11 38.83 16.81 16.33
C PHE A 11 37.42 17.41 16.13
N GLY A 12 36.43 16.98 16.92
CA GLY A 12 35.18 17.72 17.09
C GLY A 12 34.04 16.94 17.75
N ALA A 13 34.22 16.56 19.02
CA ALA A 13 33.19 15.90 19.82
C ALA A 13 32.15 16.92 20.35
N SER A 14 30.86 16.57 20.28
CA SER A 14 29.81 17.17 21.11
C SER A 14 28.89 16.04 21.61
N LEU A 15 29.05 15.68 22.87
CA LEU A 15 28.14 14.82 23.62
C LEU A 15 27.13 15.71 24.36
N ALA A 16 25.84 15.55 24.07
CA ALA A 16 24.77 16.04 24.92
C ALA A 16 24.22 14.88 25.75
N THR A 17 24.58 14.85 27.03
CA THR A 17 24.02 13.97 28.06
C THR A 17 22.71 14.56 28.59
N TRP A 18 21.63 13.79 28.58
CA TRP A 18 20.41 14.09 29.33
C TRP A 18 20.58 13.62 30.78
N HIS A 19 20.47 14.52 31.75
CA HIS A 19 20.44 14.22 33.17
C HIS A 19 19.00 14.17 33.68
N PHE A 20 18.68 13.07 34.37
CA PHE A 20 17.54 12.92 35.28
C PHE A 20 17.64 13.93 36.42
N ILE A 21 16.52 14.55 36.79
CA ILE A 21 16.36 15.29 38.04
C ILE A 21 15.37 14.52 38.90
N SER A 22 15.85 13.95 40.01
CA SER A 22 15.04 13.59 41.17
C SER A 22 15.74 14.08 42.43
N ASP A 23 14.87 14.42 43.39
CA ASP A 23 15.09 14.57 44.82
C ASP A 23 15.57 15.91 45.36
N LYS A 24 14.79 16.37 46.36
CA LYS A 24 15.15 16.98 47.67
C LYS A 24 13.85 17.62 48.21
N VAL A 25 13.41 17.56 49.46
CA VAL A 25 14.05 17.37 50.78
C VAL A 25 12.94 17.19 51.84
N ILE A 26 13.21 16.38 52.87
CA ILE A 26 12.55 16.36 54.21
C ILE A 26 13.60 16.95 55.19
N PRO A 27 13.28 17.75 56.24
CA PRO A 27 13.12 17.14 57.58
C PRO A 27 12.20 17.84 58.62
N GLU A 28 11.73 16.98 59.54
CA GLU A 28 11.54 17.15 61.01
C GLU A 28 10.60 18.22 61.62
N ARG A 29 9.69 17.78 62.52
CA ARG A 29 9.95 17.71 63.98
C ARG A 29 8.80 17.09 64.78
N SER A 30 9.21 16.32 65.78
CA SER A 30 8.51 15.74 66.93
C SER A 30 7.65 16.71 67.75
N LYS A 31 6.61 16.18 68.41
CA LYS A 31 6.31 16.41 69.85
C LYS A 31 5.44 15.29 70.41
N ALA A 32 5.89 14.71 71.52
CA ALA A 32 5.15 13.82 72.39
C ALA A 32 4.32 14.63 73.41
N SER A 33 3.21 14.07 73.89
CA SER A 33 2.69 14.30 75.24
C SER A 33 1.72 13.19 75.63
N VAL A 34 2.02 12.61 76.79
CA VAL A 34 1.27 11.58 77.52
C VAL A 34 0.24 12.28 78.41
N TYR A 35 -0.98 11.74 78.55
CA TYR A 35 -1.76 11.82 79.78
C TYR A 35 -2.67 10.57 79.95
N THR A 36 -2.63 10.08 81.19
CA THR A 36 -3.49 9.17 81.98
C THR A 36 -5.01 9.42 81.83
N SER A 37 -5.99 8.60 82.19
CA SER A 37 -6.16 7.41 83.05
C SER A 37 -7.60 6.86 82.90
N ALA A 38 -7.73 5.54 83.07
CA ALA A 38 -8.76 4.77 83.80
C ALA A 38 -10.29 4.86 83.53
N GLU A 39 -10.90 3.66 83.71
CA GLU A 39 -12.27 3.29 84.12
C GLU A 39 -13.32 2.81 83.07
N THR A 40 -13.49 1.48 83.09
CA THR A 40 -14.73 0.67 83.13
C THR A 40 -15.97 1.15 82.36
N ASN A 41 -16.59 0.28 81.54
CA ASN A 41 -17.47 -0.80 81.99
C ASN A 41 -17.96 -1.66 80.82
N SER A 42 -18.31 -2.89 81.18
CA SER A 42 -18.85 -3.99 80.38
C SER A 42 -20.12 -3.63 79.59
N HIS A 43 -20.21 -4.05 78.31
CA HIS A 43 -21.42 -4.67 77.77
C HIS A 43 -21.06 -5.58 76.58
N ARG A 44 -21.40 -6.87 76.72
CA ARG A 44 -21.33 -7.90 75.68
C ARG A 44 -22.29 -7.55 74.55
N ASN A 45 -21.87 -7.75 73.30
CA ASN A 45 -22.72 -8.33 72.27
C ASN A 45 -21.90 -9.02 71.17
N LEU A 46 -22.35 -10.22 70.86
CA LEU A 46 -21.74 -11.28 70.07
C LEU A 46 -21.89 -10.99 68.57
N THR A 47 -20.79 -10.81 67.82
CA THR A 47 -20.76 -11.16 66.39
C THR A 47 -19.41 -11.78 66.04
N MET A 48 -19.46 -13.08 65.77
CA MET A 48 -18.35 -13.89 65.31
C MET A 48 -18.12 -13.59 63.82
N LYS A 49 -17.08 -12.82 63.47
CA LYS A 49 -16.63 -12.70 62.07
C LYS A 49 -15.41 -13.61 61.87
N LEU A 50 -15.62 -14.73 61.18
CA LEU A 50 -14.57 -15.62 60.70
C LEU A 50 -13.72 -14.95 59.59
N PRO A 51 -12.47 -15.42 59.39
CA PRO A 51 -11.41 -14.65 58.76
C PRO A 51 -11.43 -14.73 57.22
N ALA A 52 -10.83 -13.71 56.61
CA ALA A 52 -10.56 -13.59 55.18
C ALA A 52 -9.72 -14.76 54.65
N VAL A 53 -10.35 -15.77 54.05
CA VAL A 53 -9.68 -16.78 53.23
C VAL A 53 -10.63 -17.19 52.09
N PHE A 54 -10.57 -16.46 50.97
CA PHE A 54 -10.98 -16.95 49.65
C PHE A 54 -10.13 -16.24 48.58
N ILE A 55 -8.82 -16.38 48.70
CA ILE A 55 -7.92 -16.29 47.54
C ILE A 55 -7.95 -17.69 46.91
N VAL A 56 -9.03 -18.00 46.19
CA VAL A 56 -9.04 -19.14 45.28
C VAL A 56 -8.55 -18.61 43.95
N LEU A 57 -7.40 -19.14 43.54
CA LEU A 57 -6.75 -18.87 42.28
C LEU A 57 -7.76 -18.98 41.12
N LEU A 58 -8.23 -17.83 40.62
CA LEU A 58 -8.58 -17.70 39.21
C LEU A 58 -7.26 -17.57 38.44
N LEU A 59 -6.44 -18.63 38.46
CA LEU A 59 -5.53 -18.87 37.35
C LEU A 59 -6.44 -19.25 36.18
N ALA A 60 -6.91 -18.21 35.50
CA ALA A 60 -7.46 -18.35 34.17
C ALA A 60 -6.50 -19.26 33.39
N PRO A 61 -6.96 -20.34 32.74
CA PRO A 61 -6.17 -20.86 31.64
C PRO A 61 -5.99 -19.67 30.72
N ALA A 62 -4.78 -19.13 30.66
CA ALA A 62 -4.40 -18.19 29.62
C ALA A 62 -4.76 -18.93 28.34
N LEU A 63 -5.83 -18.47 27.69
CA LEU A 63 -6.17 -18.86 26.35
C LEU A 63 -5.01 -18.34 25.50
N THR A 64 -3.90 -19.08 25.45
CA THR A 64 -3.02 -19.11 24.28
C THR A 64 -3.82 -19.76 23.18
N SER A 65 -4.86 -19.05 22.72
CA SER A 65 -5.36 -19.21 21.39
C SER A 65 -4.17 -18.86 20.51
N CYS A 66 -3.53 -19.89 19.96
CA CYS A 66 -2.64 -19.71 18.82
C CYS A 66 -3.56 -19.28 17.68
N THR A 67 -3.95 -18.01 17.65
CA THR A 67 -4.57 -17.42 16.47
C THR A 67 -3.51 -17.48 15.39
N GLU A 68 -3.64 -18.46 14.50
CA GLU A 68 -2.99 -18.46 13.19
C GLU A 68 -3.13 -17.05 12.64
N LEU A 69 -2.01 -16.34 12.54
CA LEU A 69 -1.99 -14.96 12.07
C LEU A 69 -2.14 -15.03 10.56
N ILE A 70 -3.40 -15.10 10.10
CA ILE A 70 -3.72 -15.16 8.67
C ILE A 70 -3.20 -13.87 8.03
N GLN A 71 -2.10 -14.02 7.31
CA GLN A 71 -1.47 -12.93 6.61
C GLN A 71 -2.40 -12.39 5.52
N PRO A 72 -2.53 -11.06 5.38
CA PRO A 72 -3.42 -10.48 4.39
C PRO A 72 -2.90 -10.78 2.98
N ARG A 73 -3.74 -11.32 2.11
CA ARG A 73 -3.36 -11.64 0.73
C ARG A 73 -3.50 -10.44 -0.20
N ASP A 74 -4.32 -9.48 0.19
CA ASP A 74 -4.57 -8.22 -0.50
C ASP A 74 -5.05 -7.16 0.50
N CYS A 75 -5.25 -5.93 0.03
CA CYS A 75 -5.72 -4.83 0.87
C CYS A 75 -7.15 -5.00 1.40
N SER A 76 -7.96 -5.88 0.78
CA SER A 76 -9.32 -6.17 1.24
C SER A 76 -9.30 -7.03 2.52
N ASP A 77 -8.33 -7.94 2.66
CA ASP A 77 -8.10 -8.68 3.90
C ASP A 77 -7.73 -7.72 5.05
N ILE A 78 -6.82 -6.78 4.81
CA ILE A 78 -6.44 -5.75 5.79
C ILE A 78 -7.65 -4.92 6.22
N ARG A 79 -8.44 -4.45 5.25
CA ARG A 79 -9.66 -3.67 5.51
C ARG A 79 -10.72 -4.45 6.31
N ARG A 80 -10.82 -5.77 6.11
CA ARG A 80 -11.75 -6.63 6.86
C ARG A 80 -11.27 -6.89 8.28
N GLN A 81 -9.96 -7.04 8.48
CA GLN A 81 -9.35 -7.22 9.79
C GLN A 81 -9.48 -5.95 10.64
N ASP A 82 -9.24 -4.78 10.04
CA ASP A 82 -9.34 -3.49 10.73
C ASP A 82 -9.89 -2.39 9.80
N ARG A 83 -11.11 -1.92 10.14
CA ARG A 83 -11.79 -0.86 9.40
C ARG A 83 -11.27 0.54 9.70
N SER A 84 -10.47 0.71 10.75
CA SER A 84 -9.90 2.00 11.14
C SER A 84 -8.61 2.37 10.39
N GLN A 85 -8.01 1.40 9.68
CA GLN A 85 -6.80 1.61 8.88
C GLN A 85 -7.01 2.66 7.79
N SER A 86 -6.02 3.54 7.63
CA SER A 86 -5.96 4.60 6.63
C SER A 86 -5.25 4.15 5.37
N SER A 87 -5.34 4.93 4.29
CA SER A 87 -4.58 4.65 3.08
C SER A 87 -3.08 4.74 3.34
N GLY A 88 -2.29 3.87 2.72
CA GLY A 88 -0.85 3.82 2.96
C GLY A 88 -0.19 2.58 2.37
N VAL A 89 1.10 2.41 2.66
CA VAL A 89 1.87 1.23 2.23
C VAL A 89 1.70 0.12 3.25
N TYR A 90 1.35 -1.07 2.78
CA TYR A 90 1.19 -2.28 3.58
C TYR A 90 1.96 -3.44 2.94
N THR A 91 2.24 -4.46 3.73
CA THR A 91 2.79 -5.73 3.24
C THR A 91 1.66 -6.75 3.09
N ILE A 92 1.54 -7.36 1.92
CA ILE A 92 0.59 -8.44 1.63
C ILE A 92 1.34 -9.72 1.20
N TYR A 93 0.65 -10.84 1.21
CA TYR A 93 1.21 -12.18 0.99
C TYR A 93 0.36 -12.99 -0.02
N PRO A 94 0.37 -12.64 -1.32
CA PRO A 94 -0.57 -13.18 -2.31
C PRO A 94 -0.51 -14.70 -2.51
N LEU A 95 0.65 -15.33 -2.27
CA LEU A 95 0.88 -16.79 -2.31
C LEU A 95 1.21 -17.40 -0.92
N GLY A 96 1.01 -16.66 0.19
CA GLY A 96 1.37 -17.08 1.54
C GLY A 96 2.72 -16.54 2.03
N GLU A 97 3.25 -17.09 3.11
CA GLU A 97 4.30 -16.48 3.95
C GLU A 97 5.57 -16.02 3.22
N ARG A 98 5.94 -16.67 2.12
CA ARG A 98 7.16 -16.36 1.37
C ARG A 98 6.93 -15.41 0.18
N SER A 99 5.75 -14.82 0.08
CA SER A 99 5.34 -13.96 -1.04
C SER A 99 5.11 -12.51 -0.63
N ALA A 100 5.79 -12.07 0.43
CA ALA A 100 5.70 -10.72 0.93
C ALA A 100 5.98 -9.70 -0.18
N VAL A 101 5.05 -8.76 -0.38
CA VAL A 101 5.21 -7.64 -1.31
C VAL A 101 4.56 -6.39 -0.71
N GLN A 102 5.21 -5.25 -0.90
CA GLN A 102 4.67 -3.97 -0.47
C GLN A 102 3.72 -3.42 -1.54
N VAL A 103 2.55 -2.97 -1.10
CA VAL A 103 1.51 -2.38 -1.95
C VAL A 103 0.98 -1.12 -1.30
N TYR A 104 0.53 -0.18 -2.11
CA TYR A 104 -0.31 0.90 -1.62
C TYR A 104 -1.75 0.40 -1.50
N CYS A 105 -2.29 0.42 -0.29
CA CYS A 105 -3.71 0.18 -0.06
C CYS A 105 -4.46 1.50 -0.05
N ASP A 106 -5.40 1.64 -0.98
CA ASP A 106 -6.39 2.70 -0.92
C ASP A 106 -7.58 2.22 -0.09
N MET A 107 -7.66 2.84 1.09
CA MET A 107 -8.60 2.54 2.14
C MET A 107 -9.77 3.53 2.14
N ASP A 108 -9.64 4.66 1.46
CA ASP A 108 -10.60 5.76 1.55
C ASP A 108 -11.60 5.77 0.39
N SER A 109 -11.16 5.39 -0.81
CA SER A 109 -11.99 5.40 -2.02
C SER A 109 -13.02 4.27 -2.03
N GLU A 110 -14.29 4.57 -2.33
CA GLU A 110 -15.30 3.56 -2.70
C GLU A 110 -15.39 2.39 -1.69
N ARG A 111 -15.44 2.67 -0.38
CA ARG A 111 -15.42 1.70 0.75
C ARG A 111 -14.05 1.07 1.08
N GLY A 112 -13.00 1.42 0.35
CA GLY A 112 -11.62 1.01 0.63
C GLY A 112 -11.30 -0.45 0.32
N GLY A 113 -10.13 -0.90 0.77
CA GLY A 113 -9.65 -2.26 0.54
C GLY A 113 -9.16 -2.49 -0.90
N TRP A 114 -8.74 -1.43 -1.58
CA TRP A 114 -8.20 -1.49 -2.92
C TRP A 114 -6.70 -1.72 -2.88
N THR A 115 -6.22 -2.69 -3.65
CA THR A 115 -4.79 -2.92 -3.88
C THR A 115 -4.39 -2.17 -5.14
N VAL A 116 -3.63 -1.09 -4.99
CA VAL A 116 -3.07 -0.36 -6.14
C VAL A 116 -1.98 -1.23 -6.77
N PHE A 117 -1.96 -1.34 -8.09
CA PHE A 117 -0.91 -2.07 -8.82
C PHE A 117 -0.16 -1.20 -9.82
N GLN A 118 -0.69 -0.02 -10.13
CA GLN A 118 -0.03 0.99 -10.94
C GLN A 118 -0.36 2.36 -10.38
N ARG A 119 0.64 3.24 -10.28
CA ARG A 119 0.44 4.63 -9.85
C ARG A 119 1.42 5.58 -10.55
N ARG A 120 0.89 6.67 -11.09
CA ARG A 120 1.63 7.83 -11.64
C ARG A 120 1.15 9.10 -10.94
N MET A 121 2.06 10.01 -10.62
CA MET A 121 1.76 11.25 -9.89
C MET A 121 2.76 12.40 -10.09
N ASP A 122 4.00 12.12 -10.48
CA ASP A 122 5.06 13.14 -10.50
C ASP A 122 6.17 12.90 -11.54
N GLY A 123 6.17 11.77 -12.24
CA GLY A 123 7.17 11.43 -13.24
C GLY A 123 8.55 11.07 -12.69
N THR A 124 8.66 10.79 -11.39
CA THR A 124 9.93 10.42 -10.75
C THR A 124 10.44 9.04 -11.18
N VAL A 125 9.54 8.16 -11.65
CA VAL A 125 9.89 6.80 -12.08
C VAL A 125 9.78 6.68 -13.59
N ASN A 126 10.84 6.16 -14.22
CA ASN A 126 10.81 5.79 -15.63
C ASN A 126 9.97 4.52 -15.84
N PHE A 127 8.91 4.60 -16.65
CA PHE A 127 8.06 3.47 -17.04
C PHE A 127 8.45 2.85 -18.40
N TYR A 128 9.36 3.46 -19.17
CA TYR A 128 9.88 2.83 -20.37
C TYR A 128 10.91 1.76 -20.01
N ARG A 129 10.42 0.56 -19.68
CA ARG A 129 11.17 -0.55 -19.07
C ARG A 129 11.04 -1.86 -19.88
N PRO A 130 12.04 -2.75 -19.80
CA PRO A 130 12.02 -4.05 -20.48
C PRO A 130 11.02 -5.02 -19.84
N TRP A 131 10.73 -6.13 -20.54
CA TRP A 131 9.79 -7.18 -20.15
C TRP A 131 9.99 -7.65 -18.71
N ASP A 132 11.22 -8.01 -18.36
CA ASP A 132 11.53 -8.61 -17.05
C ASP A 132 11.21 -7.66 -15.89
N GLN A 133 11.34 -6.34 -16.07
CA GLN A 133 10.98 -5.37 -15.04
C GLN A 133 9.46 -5.22 -14.92
N TYR A 134 8.72 -5.27 -16.03
CA TYR A 134 7.26 -5.30 -15.98
C TYR A 134 6.71 -6.60 -15.36
N LYS A 135 7.42 -7.70 -15.55
CA LYS A 135 7.14 -8.97 -14.90
C LYS A 135 7.30 -8.90 -13.38
N MET A 136 8.48 -8.45 -12.92
CA MET A 136 8.84 -8.45 -11.50
C MET A 136 8.27 -7.27 -10.70
N GLY A 137 8.01 -6.13 -11.35
CA GLY A 137 7.64 -4.89 -10.69
C GLY A 137 8.82 -3.93 -10.53
N PHE A 138 8.51 -2.64 -10.37
CA PHE A 138 9.49 -1.56 -10.17
C PHE A 138 8.84 -0.32 -9.54
N GLY A 139 9.66 0.57 -8.98
CA GLY A 139 9.21 1.79 -8.31
C GLY A 139 9.03 1.59 -6.80
N ASP A 140 8.32 2.52 -6.16
CA ASP A 140 8.06 2.52 -4.73
C ASP A 140 6.55 2.63 -4.47
N ALA A 141 6.00 1.73 -3.65
CA ALA A 141 4.58 1.75 -3.28
C ALA A 141 4.15 3.07 -2.61
N ALA A 142 5.07 3.80 -1.99
CA ALA A 142 4.81 5.13 -1.44
C ALA A 142 4.69 6.24 -2.51
N GLY A 143 5.18 6.01 -3.73
CA GLY A 143 5.22 6.95 -4.85
C GLY A 143 4.67 6.36 -6.15
N GLU A 144 5.42 6.52 -7.24
CA GLU A 144 5.11 5.89 -8.52
C GLU A 144 5.66 4.46 -8.59
N TYR A 145 4.83 3.52 -9.04
CA TYR A 145 5.27 2.13 -9.19
C TYR A 145 4.37 1.31 -10.11
N TRP A 146 4.92 0.16 -10.48
CA TRP A 146 4.25 -0.96 -11.12
C TRP A 146 4.48 -2.21 -10.28
N LEU A 147 3.40 -2.87 -9.85
CA LEU A 147 3.48 -3.99 -8.90
C LEU A 147 4.13 -5.25 -9.47
N GLY A 148 4.10 -5.43 -10.79
CA GLY A 148 4.60 -6.63 -11.46
C GLY A 148 3.49 -7.54 -11.97
N LEU A 149 3.61 -7.98 -13.22
CA LEU A 149 2.62 -8.82 -13.90
C LEU A 149 2.43 -10.17 -13.20
N ASP A 150 3.48 -10.75 -12.61
CA ASP A 150 3.37 -12.00 -11.87
C ASP A 150 2.40 -11.88 -10.69
N VAL A 151 2.57 -10.83 -9.88
CA VAL A 151 1.72 -10.58 -8.71
C VAL A 151 0.29 -10.25 -9.14
N ILE A 152 0.12 -9.44 -10.18
CA ILE A 152 -1.21 -9.08 -10.71
C ILE A 152 -1.94 -10.32 -11.26
N ASN A 153 -1.24 -11.20 -11.99
CA ASN A 153 -1.80 -12.47 -12.46
C ASN A 153 -2.28 -13.33 -11.29
N ILE A 154 -1.44 -13.50 -10.26
CA ILE A 154 -1.77 -14.33 -9.08
C ILE A 154 -3.02 -13.81 -8.40
N MET A 155 -3.08 -12.50 -8.11
CA MET A 155 -4.21 -11.90 -7.40
C MET A 155 -5.51 -12.03 -8.18
N THR A 156 -5.47 -11.77 -9.50
CA THR A 156 -6.67 -11.76 -10.34
C THR A 156 -7.11 -13.15 -10.81
N SER A 157 -6.24 -14.16 -10.74
CA SER A 157 -6.59 -15.55 -11.07
C SER A 157 -7.27 -16.28 -9.93
N LYS A 158 -6.99 -15.91 -8.68
CA LYS A 158 -7.57 -16.56 -7.48
C LYS A 158 -9.02 -16.17 -7.22
N GLN A 159 -9.36 -14.92 -7.47
CA GLN A 159 -10.70 -14.40 -7.28
C GLN A 159 -11.02 -13.38 -8.36
N LYS A 160 -12.26 -13.40 -8.84
CA LYS A 160 -12.77 -12.35 -9.72
C LYS A 160 -12.56 -11.01 -9.03
N SER A 161 -11.92 -10.08 -9.73
CA SER A 161 -11.57 -8.78 -9.21
C SER A 161 -12.22 -7.69 -10.05
N GLU A 162 -12.67 -6.62 -9.41
CA GLU A 162 -13.01 -5.38 -10.09
C GLU A 162 -11.76 -4.50 -10.22
N LEU A 163 -11.76 -3.65 -11.24
CA LEU A 163 -10.74 -2.62 -11.48
C LEU A 163 -11.37 -1.24 -11.33
N LEU A 164 -10.68 -0.36 -10.63
CA LEU A 164 -10.94 1.07 -10.61
C LEU A 164 -9.70 1.80 -11.12
N VAL A 165 -9.90 2.68 -12.10
CA VAL A 165 -8.90 3.58 -12.65
C VAL A 165 -9.26 5.00 -12.28
N ASP A 166 -8.56 5.58 -11.31
CA ASP A 166 -8.75 6.98 -10.89
C ASP A 166 -7.74 7.88 -11.57
N MET A 167 -8.19 9.03 -12.04
CA MET A 167 -7.39 9.95 -12.83
C MET A 167 -7.61 11.41 -12.41
N GLU A 168 -6.57 12.22 -12.51
CA GLU A 168 -6.60 13.68 -12.27
C GLU A 168 -5.81 14.41 -13.37
N ASP A 169 -6.33 15.54 -13.82
CA ASP A 169 -5.63 16.45 -14.74
C ASP A 169 -4.94 17.60 -13.99
N PHE A 170 -4.17 18.42 -14.70
CA PHE A 170 -3.45 19.54 -14.07
C PHE A 170 -4.35 20.71 -13.65
N GLU A 171 -5.63 20.70 -14.05
CA GLU A 171 -6.66 21.65 -13.61
C GLU A 171 -7.37 21.16 -12.32
N GLY A 172 -7.01 19.96 -11.83
CA GLY A 172 -7.58 19.37 -10.62
C GLY A 172 -8.89 18.64 -10.84
N LYS A 173 -9.33 18.45 -12.10
CA LYS A 173 -10.51 17.66 -12.41
C LYS A 173 -10.19 16.17 -12.20
N LYS A 174 -11.04 15.51 -11.42
CA LYS A 174 -10.94 14.07 -11.10
C LYS A 174 -12.05 13.30 -11.81
N VAL A 175 -11.70 12.18 -12.41
CA VAL A 175 -12.63 11.23 -13.05
C VAL A 175 -12.19 9.81 -12.76
N PHE A 176 -13.08 8.84 -13.01
CA PHE A 176 -12.71 7.44 -12.92
C PHE A 176 -13.33 6.60 -14.04
N ALA A 177 -12.74 5.43 -14.28
CA ALA A 177 -13.32 4.35 -15.07
C ALA A 177 -13.33 3.07 -14.21
N ARG A 178 -14.48 2.41 -14.09
CA ARG A 178 -14.62 1.18 -13.28
C ARG A 178 -15.02 0.01 -14.16
N TYR A 179 -14.45 -1.17 -13.89
CA TYR A 179 -14.74 -2.41 -14.62
C TYR A 179 -15.07 -3.50 -13.61
N SER A 180 -16.21 -4.18 -13.77
CA SER A 180 -16.66 -5.21 -12.82
C SER A 180 -15.90 -6.54 -12.92
N SER A 181 -15.07 -6.70 -13.95
CA SER A 181 -14.17 -7.84 -14.11
C SER A 181 -12.84 -7.38 -14.70
N PHE A 182 -11.75 -7.73 -14.04
CA PHE A 182 -10.38 -7.54 -14.49
C PHE A 182 -9.55 -8.78 -14.15
N LYS A 183 -8.84 -9.30 -15.16
CA LYS A 183 -7.96 -10.45 -15.03
C LYS A 183 -6.76 -10.31 -15.95
N VAL A 184 -5.61 -10.75 -15.46
CA VAL A 184 -4.39 -10.92 -16.24
C VAL A 184 -4.04 -12.40 -16.28
N ASP A 185 -3.95 -12.99 -17.47
CA ASP A 185 -3.60 -14.40 -17.63
C ASP A 185 -2.11 -14.66 -17.35
N ALA A 186 -1.68 -15.93 -17.42
CA ALA A 186 -0.31 -16.32 -17.09
C ALA A 186 0.70 -15.83 -18.15
N GLU A 187 1.98 -15.87 -17.82
CA GLU A 187 3.05 -15.48 -18.76
C GLU A 187 3.03 -16.30 -20.06
N CYS A 188 2.70 -17.60 -20.00
CA CYS A 188 2.58 -18.46 -21.18
C CYS A 188 1.49 -18.00 -22.15
N ASP A 189 0.48 -17.29 -21.65
CA ASP A 189 -0.58 -16.66 -22.44
C ASP A 189 -0.24 -15.21 -22.81
N GLY A 190 0.94 -14.72 -22.42
CA GLY A 190 1.42 -13.37 -22.68
C GLY A 190 0.84 -12.31 -21.76
N TYR A 191 0.46 -12.68 -20.52
CA TYR A 191 -0.25 -11.82 -19.57
C TYR A 191 -1.48 -11.14 -20.18
N LYS A 192 -2.26 -11.89 -20.96
CA LYS A 192 -3.42 -11.39 -21.68
C LYS A 192 -4.43 -10.73 -20.74
N LEU A 193 -4.91 -9.54 -21.13
CA LEU A 193 -5.94 -8.80 -20.41
C LEU A 193 -7.33 -9.37 -20.69
N THR A 194 -8.10 -9.59 -19.64
CA THR A 194 -9.55 -9.71 -19.70
C THR A 194 -10.16 -8.59 -18.87
N VAL A 195 -10.94 -7.72 -19.50
CA VAL A 195 -11.63 -6.60 -18.85
C VAL A 195 -13.04 -6.43 -19.39
N THR A 196 -14.04 -6.40 -18.51
CA THR A 196 -15.46 -6.27 -18.88
C THR A 196 -16.27 -5.52 -17.83
N GLY A 197 -17.50 -5.14 -18.21
CA GLY A 197 -18.45 -4.50 -17.31
C GLY A 197 -18.06 -3.08 -16.94
N PHE A 198 -17.71 -2.28 -17.97
CA PHE A 198 -17.40 -0.87 -17.83
C PHE A 198 -18.56 -0.09 -17.21
N LYS A 199 -18.22 0.80 -16.29
CA LYS A 199 -19.09 1.82 -15.71
C LYS A 199 -18.36 3.16 -15.78
N ASP A 200 -19.00 4.11 -16.44
CA ASP A 200 -18.45 5.45 -16.64
C ASP A 200 -18.51 6.27 -15.35
N GLY A 201 -17.36 6.86 -15.00
CA GLY A 201 -17.19 7.84 -13.94
C GLY A 201 -16.72 9.20 -14.47
N GLY A 202 -17.01 9.49 -15.74
CA GLY A 202 -16.65 10.72 -16.44
C GLY A 202 -15.34 10.64 -17.23
N ALA A 203 -14.68 9.48 -17.24
CA ALA A 203 -13.45 9.25 -17.99
C ALA A 203 -13.68 8.66 -19.39
N GLY A 204 -14.86 8.09 -19.65
CA GLY A 204 -15.11 7.29 -20.84
C GLY A 204 -14.31 5.98 -20.86
N ASP A 205 -14.61 5.12 -21.84
CA ASP A 205 -14.05 3.76 -21.91
C ASP A 205 -12.85 3.66 -22.86
N ALA A 206 -11.65 3.90 -22.34
CA ALA A 206 -10.44 3.70 -23.13
C ALA A 206 -9.92 2.26 -23.07
N LEU A 207 -10.26 1.48 -22.04
CA LEU A 207 -9.62 0.18 -21.77
C LEU A 207 -10.28 -1.00 -22.49
N SER A 208 -11.58 -0.94 -22.81
CA SER A 208 -12.26 -2.08 -23.47
C SER A 208 -11.67 -2.45 -24.83
N THR A 209 -11.05 -1.50 -25.54
CA THR A 209 -10.35 -1.76 -26.81
C THR A 209 -9.07 -2.59 -26.65
N HIS A 210 -8.53 -2.66 -25.43
CA HIS A 210 -7.39 -3.46 -25.04
C HIS A 210 -7.80 -4.85 -24.52
N ASN A 211 -9.09 -5.13 -24.38
CA ASN A 211 -9.57 -6.43 -23.94
C ASN A 211 -9.12 -7.55 -24.90
N GLY A 212 -8.62 -8.65 -24.34
CA GLY A 212 -8.09 -9.78 -25.10
C GLY A 212 -6.67 -9.61 -25.63
N GLN A 213 -6.05 -8.42 -25.46
CA GLN A 213 -4.69 -8.17 -25.92
C GLN A 213 -3.64 -8.70 -24.94
N LYS A 214 -2.48 -9.05 -25.47
CA LYS A 214 -1.31 -9.45 -24.69
C LYS A 214 -0.51 -8.23 -24.26
N PHE A 215 0.26 -8.37 -23.19
CA PHE A 215 1.14 -7.29 -22.73
C PHE A 215 2.35 -7.17 -23.67
N SER A 216 2.74 -5.95 -24.00
CA SER A 216 3.88 -5.66 -24.87
C SER A 216 4.82 -4.64 -24.23
N THR A 217 6.12 -4.88 -24.35
CA THR A 217 7.21 -3.96 -24.01
C THR A 217 8.08 -3.69 -25.23
N PHE A 218 9.02 -2.76 -25.13
CA PHE A 218 9.88 -2.44 -26.27
C PHE A 218 10.78 -3.61 -26.71
N ASP A 219 11.06 -4.57 -25.83
CA ASP A 219 11.88 -5.76 -26.08
C ASP A 219 11.06 -7.05 -26.25
N LYS A 220 9.74 -7.00 -26.04
CA LYS A 220 8.83 -8.12 -26.28
C LYS A 220 7.54 -7.63 -26.92
N ASP A 221 7.51 -7.76 -28.24
CA ASP A 221 6.38 -7.39 -29.07
C ASP A 221 5.33 -8.50 -29.09
N GLN A 222 4.13 -8.19 -28.62
CA GLN A 222 2.99 -9.10 -28.61
C GLN A 222 1.69 -8.41 -29.02
N ASP A 223 1.78 -7.20 -29.58
CA ASP A 223 0.62 -6.47 -30.06
C ASP A 223 0.18 -6.97 -31.44
N THR A 224 -0.92 -6.43 -31.95
CA THR A 224 -1.54 -6.88 -33.21
C THR A 224 -1.12 -6.05 -34.41
N TRP A 225 -0.28 -5.02 -34.20
CA TRP A 225 0.23 -4.19 -35.27
C TRP A 225 1.48 -4.81 -35.90
N SER A 226 1.86 -4.37 -37.10
CA SER A 226 3.05 -4.89 -37.79
C SER A 226 4.36 -4.27 -37.29
N GLY A 227 4.26 -3.15 -36.57
CA GLY A 227 5.37 -2.57 -35.82
C GLY A 227 5.13 -2.73 -34.33
N ASN A 228 6.07 -2.25 -33.51
CA ASN A 228 5.99 -2.39 -32.06
C ASN A 228 5.37 -1.13 -31.43
N CYS A 229 4.15 -1.24 -30.92
CA CYS A 229 3.44 -0.12 -30.28
C CYS A 229 4.17 0.39 -29.04
N ALA A 230 4.80 -0.49 -28.26
CA ALA A 230 5.56 -0.11 -27.08
C ALA A 230 6.78 0.76 -27.43
N LYS A 231 7.48 0.47 -28.54
CA LYS A 231 8.56 1.32 -29.07
C LYS A 231 8.04 2.65 -29.61
N LEU A 232 6.93 2.62 -30.36
CA LEU A 232 6.39 3.82 -30.99
C LEU A 232 5.83 4.82 -29.97
N TYR A 233 5.12 4.31 -28.94
CA TYR A 233 4.41 5.13 -27.95
C TYR A 233 5.10 5.20 -26.58
N LEU A 234 6.36 4.74 -26.50
CA LEU A 234 7.25 4.90 -25.35
C LEU A 234 6.63 4.47 -24.01
N GLY A 235 6.01 3.29 -24.00
CA GLY A 235 5.38 2.72 -22.81
C GLY A 235 5.35 1.20 -22.87
N ALA A 236 4.58 0.59 -21.97
CA ALA A 236 4.24 -0.82 -22.03
C ALA A 236 2.80 -1.02 -21.57
N PHE A 237 2.03 -1.75 -22.36
CA PHE A 237 0.62 -1.98 -22.07
C PHE A 237 0.08 -3.17 -22.87
N TRP A 238 -1.20 -3.46 -22.66
CA TRP A 238 -1.95 -4.42 -23.48
C TRP A 238 -2.31 -3.83 -24.84
N TYR A 239 -1.32 -3.48 -25.65
CA TYR A 239 -1.53 -2.77 -26.92
C TYR A 239 -2.30 -3.62 -27.95
N ASN A 240 -3.17 -2.95 -28.70
CA ASN A 240 -3.85 -3.45 -29.90
C ASN A 240 -3.15 -2.83 -31.13
N THR A 241 -3.85 -2.02 -31.94
CA THR A 241 -3.27 -1.24 -33.06
C THR A 241 -3.53 0.26 -32.92
N CYS A 242 -2.96 1.00 -31.97
CA CYS A 242 -2.09 0.57 -30.87
C CYS A 242 -2.76 0.77 -29.52
N HIS A 243 -3.25 1.97 -29.22
CA HIS A 243 -3.87 2.23 -27.92
C HIS A 243 -4.93 3.31 -27.94
N ASN A 244 -5.91 3.16 -27.05
CA ASN A 244 -6.74 4.26 -26.57
C ASN A 244 -6.32 4.70 -25.15
N ALA A 245 -5.55 3.87 -24.43
CA ALA A 245 -4.97 4.19 -23.13
C ALA A 245 -3.47 3.87 -23.11
N ASN A 246 -2.67 4.79 -22.61
CA ASN A 246 -1.24 4.62 -22.39
C ASN A 246 -0.84 5.07 -20.98
N PRO A 247 -1.36 4.42 -19.91
CA PRO A 247 -1.13 4.84 -18.53
C PRO A 247 0.35 4.73 -18.11
N ASN A 248 1.12 3.94 -18.85
CA ASN A 248 2.53 3.67 -18.64
C ASN A 248 3.45 4.44 -19.63
N GLY A 249 2.89 5.41 -20.35
CA GLY A 249 3.67 6.29 -21.22
C GLY A 249 4.59 7.25 -20.45
N VAL A 250 5.29 8.08 -21.20
CA VAL A 250 6.17 9.13 -20.69
C VAL A 250 5.36 10.14 -19.89
N TYR A 251 5.80 10.44 -18.67
CA TYR A 251 5.14 11.46 -17.86
C TYR A 251 5.43 12.85 -18.43
N ARG A 252 4.38 13.57 -18.83
CA ARG A 252 4.44 14.95 -19.33
C ARG A 252 3.50 15.83 -18.51
N TRP A 253 3.75 17.13 -18.52
CA TRP A 253 3.09 18.10 -17.68
C TRP A 253 1.82 18.68 -18.32
N GLY A 254 0.86 17.82 -18.67
CA GLY A 254 -0.42 18.22 -19.25
C GLY A 254 -0.42 18.23 -20.78
N ALA A 255 -0.95 19.30 -21.36
CA ALA A 255 -1.12 19.43 -22.80
C ALA A 255 0.23 19.59 -23.51
N ASP A 256 0.54 18.67 -24.42
CA ASP A 256 1.74 18.70 -25.24
C ASP A 256 1.57 17.85 -26.51
N GLY A 257 1.32 18.54 -27.63
CA GLY A 257 1.12 17.93 -28.94
C GLY A 257 2.40 17.77 -29.78
N THR A 258 3.58 17.98 -29.20
CA THR A 258 4.85 17.90 -29.97
C THR A 258 5.21 16.49 -30.40
N ILE A 259 4.80 15.49 -29.61
CA ILE A 259 5.02 14.06 -29.89
C ILE A 259 3.69 13.36 -29.65
N PHE A 260 3.18 12.72 -30.70
CA PHE A 260 1.85 12.13 -30.71
C PHE A 260 1.75 10.93 -29.76
N ALA A 261 0.81 10.98 -28.81
CA ALA A 261 0.31 9.85 -28.02
C ALA A 261 1.35 9.07 -27.18
N VAL A 262 2.51 9.66 -26.86
CA VAL A 262 3.54 9.04 -25.99
C VAL A 262 3.32 9.27 -24.49
N GLY A 263 2.39 10.18 -24.14
CA GLY A 263 2.14 10.61 -22.77
C GLY A 263 1.39 9.58 -21.91
N VAL A 264 1.19 9.92 -20.63
CA VAL A 264 0.23 9.21 -19.75
C VAL A 264 -1.19 9.54 -20.22
N ALA A 265 -1.70 8.79 -21.18
CA ALA A 265 -2.89 9.17 -21.95
C ALA A 265 -4.12 8.31 -21.65
N TRP A 266 -5.29 8.96 -21.66
CA TRP A 266 -6.61 8.33 -21.67
C TRP A 266 -7.47 9.02 -22.72
N GLN A 267 -7.55 8.42 -23.91
CA GLN A 267 -8.02 9.09 -25.13
C GLN A 267 -9.46 9.61 -25.01
N GLN A 268 -10.35 8.84 -24.37
CA GLN A 268 -11.76 9.19 -24.23
C GLN A 268 -12.00 10.40 -23.31
N TRP A 269 -11.02 10.79 -22.49
CA TRP A 269 -11.15 11.92 -21.58
C TRP A 269 -10.42 13.18 -22.05
N LYS A 270 -9.11 13.08 -22.32
CA LYS A 270 -8.27 14.25 -22.66
C LYS A 270 -7.59 14.14 -24.03
N GLY A 271 -7.88 13.09 -24.81
CA GLY A 271 -7.25 12.84 -26.11
C GLY A 271 -5.81 12.32 -25.98
N TYR A 272 -5.05 12.41 -27.09
CA TYR A 272 -3.68 11.90 -27.17
C TYR A 272 -2.60 12.94 -26.85
N ASP A 273 -2.94 14.23 -26.94
CA ASP A 273 -2.01 15.35 -26.76
C ASP A 273 -2.04 15.90 -25.32
N TYR A 274 -2.55 15.11 -24.37
CA TYR A 274 -2.60 15.49 -22.95
C TYR A 274 -2.12 14.32 -22.09
N SER A 275 -1.09 14.57 -21.28
CA SER A 275 -0.62 13.64 -20.26
C SER A 275 -1.26 13.96 -18.92
N LEU A 276 -1.87 12.95 -18.29
CA LEU A 276 -2.53 13.08 -17.00
C LEU A 276 -1.53 13.40 -15.88
N LYS A 277 -2.00 14.15 -14.87
CA LYS A 277 -1.22 14.47 -13.67
C LYS A 277 -1.16 13.27 -12.74
N THR A 278 -2.29 12.64 -12.48
CA THR A 278 -2.31 11.38 -11.74
C THR A 278 -3.13 10.34 -12.47
N ILE A 279 -2.68 9.10 -12.39
CA ILE A 279 -3.47 7.93 -12.73
C ILE A 279 -3.10 6.81 -11.77
N SER A 280 -4.10 6.09 -11.26
CA SER A 280 -3.89 4.90 -10.46
C SER A 280 -4.80 3.79 -10.93
N MET A 281 -4.25 2.59 -11.11
CA MET A 281 -5.02 1.39 -11.39
C MET A 281 -4.98 0.49 -10.16
N LYS A 282 -6.16 0.11 -9.67
CA LYS A 282 -6.30 -0.65 -8.42
C LYS A 282 -7.38 -1.71 -8.52
N ILE A 283 -7.14 -2.85 -7.90
CA ILE A 283 -8.04 -3.99 -7.90
C ILE A 283 -8.61 -4.27 -6.53
N ARG A 284 -9.81 -4.85 -6.50
CA ARG A 284 -10.42 -5.39 -5.30
C ARG A 284 -11.22 -6.64 -5.65
N PRO A 285 -11.18 -7.71 -4.83
CA PRO A 285 -11.99 -8.88 -5.09
C PRO A 285 -13.49 -8.56 -5.04
N VAL A 286 -14.27 -9.10 -5.98
CA VAL A 286 -15.74 -9.03 -5.92
C VAL A 286 -16.25 -10.15 -5.01
N GLN A 287 -17.20 -9.82 -4.14
CA GLN A 287 -17.90 -10.77 -3.27
C GLN A 287 -19.08 -11.40 -3.98
#